data_AF-A0A6A4Q967-F1
#
_entry.id   AF-A0A6A4Q967-F1
#
_cell.length_a   1.000
_cell.length_b   1.000
_cell.length_c   1.000
_cell.angle_alpha   90.00
_cell.angle_beta   90.00
_cell.angle_gamma   90.00
#
_symmetry.space_group_name_H-M   'P 1'
#
loop_
_entity.id
_entity.type
_entity.pdbx_description
1 polymer ?
#
loop_
_entity_poly.entity_id
_entity_poly.type
_entity_poly.pdbx_seq_one_letter_code
_entity_poly.pdbx_strand_id
1 'polypeptide(L)'
;MSHLIPTPTYISFQHSRIMQLVLPLGSRRLTLGKYKPTISNTISIMSELLTKQSKLTAQLSKAYQTAGVLFEVLCAVNKTEKVEEVAPEIIAAARDVQEKTEIYTPFNILPLDSAGASQRIMQLEEIKAVVSALWDTRGLNWPTSIEQHRQKDLDLLDWLGAMFGFQRDNVRNQREHLILLLANSHIRLHPKPEPLSKLDDRAVDAKMKDIFKNYKNWCKFLGRKHSLRLPQAQQEIQQRKLLYIGLYLLIWGEAANIRFMPECLCYIFHNMAYELHGLLAGNVSIVTGENIKPSYGGDDEAFLRKVITPLYRVIEKEAKKSRNGMAPHSSWCNYDDLNEYFWSPDCFSLGWPMRDDGEFFKSTSDMTQGRKGAPRKSGKTGKSNFVETRTFWHIFRSFDRLWTFFILGLQVLLIIAWDGISLMDIFQTDVLYNLSSIFITASILRLLQSMIHSLMWLLITHSYHSSILLSRSLVKEFLLTILIILLVKVA
;
A
#
# COMPACT_ATOMS: atom_id res chain seq x y z
N MET A 1 2.05 -31.40 -5.67
CA MET A 1 0.77 -30.72 -5.96
C MET A 1 0.99 -29.23 -5.90
N SER A 2 1.36 -28.70 -7.05
CA SER A 2 1.78 -27.33 -7.30
C SER A 2 0.92 -26.83 -8.45
N HIS A 3 -0.13 -26.07 -8.15
CA HIS A 3 -0.84 -25.31 -9.18
C HIS A 3 -0.22 -23.90 -9.23
N LEU A 4 0.58 -23.74 -10.28
CA LEU A 4 1.13 -22.48 -10.78
C LEU A 4 -0.02 -21.54 -11.13
N ILE A 5 -0.06 -20.40 -10.45
CA ILE A 5 -0.77 -19.20 -10.89
C ILE A 5 0.20 -18.50 -11.87
N PRO A 6 -0.21 -18.21 -13.13
CA PRO A 6 0.68 -17.58 -14.09
C PRO A 6 0.92 -16.12 -13.71
N THR A 7 2.19 -15.73 -13.77
CA THR A 7 2.69 -14.35 -13.73
C THR A 7 2.11 -13.52 -14.88
N PRO A 8 1.59 -12.30 -14.66
CA PRO A 8 1.32 -11.37 -15.75
C PRO A 8 2.65 -10.76 -16.18
N THR A 9 3.18 -11.34 -17.25
CA THR A 9 4.37 -10.86 -17.96
C THR A 9 3.87 -9.80 -18.94
N TYR A 10 4.34 -8.56 -18.79
CA TYR A 10 4.33 -7.49 -19.80
C TYR A 10 2.99 -7.05 -20.41
N ILE A 11 2.47 -5.90 -19.94
CA ILE A 11 1.72 -4.94 -20.78
C ILE A 11 2.41 -3.58 -20.68
N SER A 12 3.67 -3.57 -21.09
CA SER A 12 4.32 -2.42 -21.71
C SER A 12 4.55 -2.90 -23.13
N PHE A 13 3.67 -2.55 -24.10
CA PHE A 13 3.97 -2.56 -25.56
C PHE A 13 2.79 -2.21 -26.50
N GLN A 14 1.64 -1.68 -26.02
CA GLN A 14 0.61 -1.16 -26.94
C GLN A 14 0.60 0.36 -27.14
N HIS A 15 1.14 1.16 -26.21
CA HIS A 15 1.29 2.60 -26.42
C HIS A 15 2.45 2.97 -27.38
N SER A 16 3.42 2.07 -27.59
CA SER A 16 4.57 2.32 -28.48
C SER A 16 4.26 2.11 -29.96
N ARG A 17 3.28 1.25 -30.32
CA ARG A 17 2.93 1.01 -31.73
C ARG A 17 2.15 2.16 -32.39
N ILE A 18 1.46 2.99 -31.62
CA ILE A 18 0.77 4.18 -32.14
C ILE A 18 1.76 5.34 -32.30
N MET A 19 2.72 5.49 -31.38
CA MET A 19 3.77 6.50 -31.50
C MET A 19 4.83 6.17 -32.58
N GLN A 20 5.06 4.89 -32.91
CA GLN A 20 5.96 4.51 -34.00
C GLN A 20 5.41 4.78 -35.41
N LEU A 21 4.13 5.17 -35.54
CA LEU A 21 3.58 5.68 -36.79
C LEU A 21 3.89 7.18 -37.00
N VAL A 22 4.47 7.86 -35.99
CA VAL A 22 4.77 9.30 -36.03
C VAL A 22 6.29 9.52 -35.97
N LEU A 23 6.93 9.23 -37.12
CA LEU A 23 8.24 9.71 -37.63
C LEU A 23 9.53 8.97 -37.21
N PRO A 24 10.50 8.71 -38.14
CA PRO A 24 10.58 9.13 -39.54
C PRO A 24 10.56 7.94 -40.53
N LEU A 25 9.47 7.80 -41.28
CA LEU A 25 9.54 7.33 -42.67
C LEU A 25 10.21 8.45 -43.48
N GLY A 26 11.55 8.47 -43.45
CA GLY A 26 12.35 9.24 -44.38
C GLY A 26 12.00 8.78 -45.80
N SER A 27 11.22 9.58 -46.52
CA SER A 27 10.96 9.58 -47.98
C SER A 27 9.50 9.62 -48.43
N ARG A 28 8.49 9.70 -47.54
CA ARG A 28 7.13 10.09 -47.97
C ARG A 28 6.49 11.03 -46.94
N ARG A 29 6.36 12.31 -47.31
CA ARG A 29 5.42 13.24 -46.66
C ARG A 29 4.01 12.65 -46.82
N LEU A 30 3.57 11.86 -45.85
CA LEU A 30 2.16 11.57 -45.67
C LEU A 30 1.52 12.87 -45.18
N THR A 31 0.82 13.56 -46.06
CA THR A 31 -0.01 14.71 -45.72
C THR A 31 -1.13 14.24 -44.79
N LEU A 32 -0.91 14.36 -43.48
CA LEU A 32 -1.85 13.96 -42.42
C LEU A 32 -3.21 14.67 -42.57
N GLY A 33 -3.25 15.82 -43.25
CA GLY A 33 -4.47 16.55 -43.60
C GLY A 33 -5.49 15.77 -44.40
N LYS A 34 -5.08 14.75 -45.17
CA LYS A 34 -6.04 13.86 -45.87
C LYS A 34 -6.96 13.10 -44.91
N TYR A 35 -6.53 12.87 -43.67
CA TYR A 35 -7.31 12.14 -42.66
C TYR A 35 -8.15 13.06 -41.77
N LYS A 36 -7.94 14.39 -41.81
CA LYS A 36 -8.69 15.40 -41.03
C LYS A 36 -10.22 15.28 -41.23
N PRO A 37 -10.77 15.13 -42.46
CA PRO A 37 -12.21 14.96 -42.65
C PRO A 37 -12.73 13.64 -42.08
N THR A 38 -11.92 12.57 -42.16
CA THR A 38 -12.30 11.24 -41.66
C THR A 38 -12.33 11.22 -40.12
N ILE A 39 -11.34 11.81 -39.48
CA ILE A 39 -11.28 11.95 -38.01
C ILE A 39 -12.43 12.83 -37.53
N SER A 40 -12.65 13.98 -38.19
CA SER A 40 -13.76 14.88 -37.89
C SER A 40 -15.13 14.20 -37.99
N ASN A 41 -15.37 13.45 -39.07
CA ASN A 41 -16.62 12.73 -39.26
C ASN A 41 -16.79 11.60 -38.23
N THR A 42 -15.70 10.93 -37.87
CA THR A 42 -15.71 9.89 -36.81
C THR A 42 -16.06 10.49 -35.44
N ILE A 43 -15.53 11.67 -35.11
CA ILE A 43 -15.87 12.37 -33.86
C ILE A 43 -17.34 12.79 -33.85
N SER A 44 -17.85 13.32 -34.97
CA SER A 44 -19.26 13.71 -35.10
C SER A 44 -20.21 12.51 -34.96
N ILE A 45 -19.94 11.40 -35.67
CA ILE A 45 -20.73 10.17 -35.59
C ILE A 45 -20.68 9.58 -34.18
N MET A 46 -19.51 9.56 -33.54
CA MET A 46 -19.40 9.07 -32.16
C MET A 46 -20.19 9.96 -31.19
N SER A 47 -20.15 11.29 -31.33
CA SER A 47 -20.95 12.21 -30.52
C SER A 47 -22.46 11.96 -30.66
N GLU A 48 -22.93 11.68 -31.88
CA GLU A 48 -24.35 11.38 -32.17
C GLU A 48 -24.79 9.99 -31.65
N LEU A 49 -23.90 9.00 -31.68
CA LEU A 49 -24.16 7.67 -31.12
C LEU A 49 -24.14 7.68 -29.58
N LEU A 50 -23.24 8.46 -29.00
CA LEU A 50 -23.09 8.63 -27.56
C LEU A 50 -24.27 9.38 -26.92
N THR A 51 -24.98 10.22 -27.67
CA THR A 51 -26.22 10.89 -27.23
C THR A 51 -27.44 9.97 -27.30
N LYS A 52 -27.41 8.89 -28.10
CA LYS A 52 -28.52 7.94 -28.30
C LYS A 52 -28.48 6.70 -27.38
N GLN A 53 -27.34 6.33 -26.79
CA GLN A 53 -27.22 5.14 -25.92
C GLN A 53 -27.29 5.46 -24.41
N SER A 54 -28.31 4.92 -23.73
CA SER A 54 -28.52 5.11 -22.28
C SER A 54 -28.19 3.90 -21.39
N LYS A 55 -27.55 2.83 -21.90
CA LYS A 55 -27.58 1.52 -21.21
C LYS A 55 -26.30 0.72 -20.99
N LEU A 56 -25.08 1.21 -21.21
CA LEU A 56 -23.90 0.47 -20.74
C LEU A 56 -22.70 1.40 -20.43
N THR A 57 -22.59 1.81 -19.17
CA THR A 57 -21.57 2.75 -18.65
C THR A 57 -20.13 2.39 -19.03
N ALA A 58 -19.76 1.10 -19.06
CA ALA A 58 -18.42 0.66 -19.42
C ALA A 58 -18.08 0.84 -20.91
N GLN A 59 -19.03 0.59 -21.82
CA GLN A 59 -18.84 0.82 -23.26
C GLN A 59 -18.88 2.31 -23.59
N LEU A 60 -19.76 3.05 -22.91
CA LEU A 60 -19.87 4.50 -23.05
C LEU A 60 -18.58 5.20 -22.60
N SER A 61 -18.01 4.83 -21.46
CA SER A 61 -16.73 5.33 -20.95
C SER A 61 -15.59 5.10 -21.96
N LYS A 62 -15.47 3.88 -22.49
CA LYS A 62 -14.45 3.55 -23.50
C LYS A 62 -14.62 4.33 -24.80
N ALA A 63 -15.86 4.58 -25.21
CA ALA A 63 -16.18 5.38 -26.39
C ALA A 63 -15.88 6.87 -26.20
N TYR A 64 -16.21 7.45 -25.04
CA TYR A 64 -15.82 8.83 -24.68
C TYR A 64 -14.29 8.99 -24.60
N GLN A 65 -13.57 8.04 -23.98
CA GLN A 65 -12.10 8.04 -23.96
C GLN A 65 -11.50 8.00 -25.38
N THR A 66 -12.04 7.14 -26.25
CA THR A 66 -11.58 7.03 -27.64
C THR A 66 -11.84 8.33 -28.41
N ALA A 67 -12.99 8.96 -28.17
CA ALA A 67 -13.34 10.25 -28.77
C ALA A 67 -12.43 11.39 -28.28
N GLY A 68 -12.08 11.42 -26.99
CA GLY A 68 -11.12 12.37 -26.41
C GLY A 68 -9.72 12.25 -27.04
N VAL A 69 -9.19 11.03 -27.17
CA VAL A 69 -7.89 10.78 -27.81
C VAL A 69 -7.90 11.19 -29.28
N LEU A 70 -8.98 10.89 -30.02
CA LEU A 70 -9.12 11.30 -31.42
C LEU A 70 -9.16 12.82 -31.58
N PHE A 71 -9.75 13.53 -30.62
CA PHE A 71 -9.75 14.99 -30.60
C PHE A 71 -8.37 15.59 -30.32
N GLU A 72 -7.60 15.04 -29.38
CA GLU A 72 -6.23 15.46 -29.14
C GLU A 72 -5.35 15.29 -30.38
N VAL A 73 -5.51 14.15 -31.08
CA VAL A 73 -4.84 13.88 -32.35
C VAL A 73 -5.26 14.90 -33.42
N LEU A 74 -6.56 15.21 -33.54
CA LEU A 74 -7.06 16.23 -34.48
C LEU A 74 -6.43 17.60 -34.20
N CYS A 75 -6.33 17.99 -32.93
CA CYS A 75 -5.71 19.25 -32.52
C CYS A 75 -4.20 19.28 -32.83
N ALA A 76 -3.48 18.18 -32.62
CA ALA A 76 -2.06 18.06 -32.93
C ALA A 76 -1.80 18.12 -34.45
N VAL A 77 -2.64 17.45 -35.24
CA VAL A 77 -2.59 17.52 -36.72
C VAL A 77 -2.91 18.94 -37.20
N ASN A 78 -3.86 19.64 -36.58
CA ASN A 78 -4.19 21.01 -36.97
C ASN A 78 -3.06 22.01 -36.67
N LYS A 79 -2.37 21.84 -35.53
CA LYS A 79 -1.21 22.68 -35.15
C LYS A 79 -0.01 22.48 -36.07
N THR A 80 0.15 21.29 -36.67
CA THR A 80 1.29 20.96 -37.54
C THR A 80 1.10 21.43 -38.98
N GLU A 81 -0.14 21.55 -39.48
CA GLU A 81 -0.40 21.90 -40.88
C GLU A 81 -0.73 23.39 -41.15
N LYS A 82 -0.90 24.26 -40.13
CA LYS A 82 -1.14 25.72 -40.27
C LYS A 82 -2.25 26.09 -41.28
N VAL A 83 -3.30 25.28 -41.43
CA VAL A 83 -4.44 25.57 -42.33
C VAL A 83 -5.78 25.35 -41.60
N GLU A 84 -6.64 26.37 -41.71
CA GLU A 84 -8.04 26.52 -41.26
C GLU A 84 -8.40 26.02 -39.86
N GLU A 85 -8.98 26.95 -39.09
CA GLU A 85 -9.60 26.69 -37.78
C GLU A 85 -10.58 25.52 -37.89
N VAL A 86 -10.47 24.59 -36.94
CA VAL A 86 -11.43 23.48 -36.82
C VAL A 86 -12.83 24.06 -36.71
N ALA A 87 -13.79 23.54 -37.47
CA ALA A 87 -15.15 24.08 -37.47
C ALA A 87 -15.71 24.18 -36.03
N PRO A 88 -16.37 25.28 -35.65
CA PRO A 88 -16.77 25.56 -34.28
C PRO A 88 -17.69 24.48 -33.68
N GLU A 89 -18.47 23.79 -34.53
CA GLU A 89 -19.31 22.66 -34.14
C GLU A 89 -18.50 21.45 -33.62
N ILE A 90 -17.32 21.18 -34.20
CA ILE A 90 -16.44 20.10 -33.78
C ILE A 90 -15.74 20.47 -32.47
N ILE A 91 -15.40 21.76 -32.29
CA ILE A 91 -14.85 22.28 -31.04
C ILE A 91 -15.89 22.19 -29.91
N ALA A 92 -17.16 22.52 -30.22
CA ALA A 92 -18.26 22.40 -29.28
C ALA A 92 -18.54 20.93 -28.91
N ALA A 93 -18.62 20.04 -29.91
CA ALA A 93 -18.78 18.60 -29.69
C ALA A 93 -17.58 17.99 -28.94
N ALA A 94 -16.37 18.50 -29.15
CA ALA A 94 -15.19 18.07 -28.43
C ALA A 94 -15.15 18.56 -26.99
N ARG A 95 -15.60 19.80 -26.71
CA ARG A 95 -15.81 20.25 -25.33
C ARG A 95 -16.84 19.39 -24.62
N ASP A 96 -17.96 19.07 -25.28
CA ASP A 96 -18.99 18.19 -24.74
C ASP A 96 -18.45 16.76 -24.50
N VAL A 97 -17.67 16.21 -25.42
CA VAL A 97 -17.00 14.91 -25.25
C VAL A 97 -15.97 14.96 -24.12
N GLN A 98 -15.18 16.03 -23.99
CA GLN A 98 -14.16 16.15 -22.96
C GLN A 98 -14.77 16.33 -21.56
N GLU A 99 -15.83 17.13 -21.46
CA GLU A 99 -16.65 17.27 -20.26
C GLU A 99 -17.28 15.92 -19.88
N LYS A 100 -17.83 15.18 -20.85
CA LYS A 100 -18.38 13.85 -20.62
C LYS A 100 -17.33 12.76 -20.36
N THR A 101 -16.10 12.93 -20.84
CA THR A 101 -14.99 12.02 -20.51
C THR A 101 -14.55 12.21 -19.06
N GLU A 102 -14.63 13.44 -18.52
CA GLU A 102 -14.48 13.66 -17.07
C GLU A 102 -15.63 13.01 -16.26
N ILE A 103 -16.83 12.91 -16.83
CA ILE A 103 -18.03 12.32 -16.20
C ILE A 103 -17.93 10.79 -16.11
N TYR A 104 -17.46 10.11 -17.16
CA TYR A 104 -17.42 8.63 -17.22
C TYR A 104 -16.05 8.04 -16.84
N THR A 105 -15.51 8.41 -15.67
CA THR A 105 -14.27 7.79 -15.19
C THR A 105 -14.45 6.29 -14.88
N PRO A 106 -13.59 5.39 -15.37
CA PRO A 106 -13.92 3.95 -15.48
C PRO A 106 -13.99 3.17 -14.15
N PHE A 107 -13.47 3.70 -13.05
CA PHE A 107 -13.11 2.88 -11.88
C PHE A 107 -13.90 3.19 -10.61
N ASN A 108 -14.73 4.23 -10.60
CA ASN A 108 -15.55 4.60 -9.45
C ASN A 108 -16.96 3.99 -9.58
N ILE A 109 -17.40 3.30 -8.53
CA ILE A 109 -18.73 2.70 -8.40
C ILE A 109 -19.79 3.77 -8.14
N LEU A 110 -19.43 4.82 -7.39
CA LEU A 110 -20.34 5.91 -7.04
C LEU A 110 -20.25 7.04 -8.08
N PRO A 111 -21.32 7.29 -8.84
CA PRO A 111 -21.37 8.36 -9.82
C PRO A 111 -21.75 9.66 -9.07
N LEU A 112 -20.74 10.36 -8.60
CA LEU A 112 -20.89 11.59 -7.81
C LEU A 112 -21.17 12.83 -8.67
N ASP A 113 -21.27 12.64 -9.98
CA ASP A 113 -21.59 13.67 -10.96
C ASP A 113 -23.10 13.92 -11.06
N SER A 114 -23.48 15.03 -11.69
CA SER A 114 -24.87 15.46 -11.84
C SER A 114 -25.73 14.47 -12.64
N ALA A 115 -25.15 13.71 -13.59
CA ALA A 115 -25.87 12.66 -14.32
C ALA A 115 -26.02 11.38 -13.48
N GLY A 116 -25.06 11.11 -12.59
CA GLY A 116 -25.02 10.03 -11.62
C GLY A 116 -26.04 10.10 -10.49
N ALA A 117 -26.48 11.30 -10.11
CA ALA A 117 -27.38 11.53 -8.97
C ALA A 117 -28.69 10.72 -9.03
N SER A 118 -29.17 10.37 -10.23
CA SER A 118 -30.39 9.57 -10.43
C SER A 118 -30.23 8.07 -10.19
N GLN A 119 -29.00 7.56 -10.05
CA GLN A 119 -28.76 6.13 -9.89
C GLN A 119 -29.21 5.60 -8.52
N ARG A 120 -29.69 4.35 -8.49
CA ARG A 120 -30.27 3.73 -7.28
C ARG A 120 -29.34 3.73 -6.07
N ILE A 121 -28.03 3.56 -6.29
CA ILE A 121 -27.06 3.58 -5.19
C ILE A 121 -26.99 4.96 -4.53
N MET A 122 -27.09 6.03 -5.31
CA MET A 122 -27.12 7.41 -4.82
C MET A 122 -28.45 7.78 -4.14
N GLN A 123 -29.48 6.93 -4.28
CA GLN A 123 -30.77 7.13 -3.63
C GLN A 123 -30.81 6.66 -2.16
N LEU A 124 -29.85 5.83 -1.74
CA LEU A 124 -29.72 5.33 -0.37
C LEU A 124 -29.50 6.49 0.62
N GLU A 125 -30.30 6.54 1.69
CA GLU A 125 -30.26 7.66 2.64
C GLU A 125 -28.92 7.75 3.37
N GLU A 126 -28.30 6.61 3.69
CA GLU A 126 -26.98 6.55 4.32
C GLU A 126 -25.87 7.11 3.43
N ILE A 127 -25.98 6.95 2.10
CA ILE A 127 -25.02 7.51 1.15
C ILE A 127 -25.25 9.01 1.02
N LYS A 128 -26.51 9.45 0.88
CA LYS A 128 -26.86 10.88 0.85
C LYS A 128 -26.40 11.62 2.10
N ALA A 129 -26.58 11.01 3.27
CA ALA A 129 -26.16 11.55 4.56
C ALA A 129 -24.64 11.82 4.60
N VAL A 130 -23.84 10.87 4.12
CA VAL A 130 -22.37 11.02 4.10
C VAL A 130 -21.94 12.02 3.03
N VAL A 131 -22.50 11.96 1.82
CA VAL A 131 -22.19 12.93 0.75
C VAL A 131 -22.50 14.35 1.21
N SER A 132 -23.67 14.56 1.82
CA SER A 132 -24.04 15.87 2.39
C SER A 132 -23.07 16.32 3.49
N ALA A 133 -22.54 15.42 4.30
CA ALA A 133 -21.55 15.76 5.33
C ALA A 133 -20.18 16.12 4.74
N LEU A 134 -19.78 15.49 3.62
CA LEU A 134 -18.56 15.83 2.89
C LEU A 134 -18.66 17.13 2.10
N TRP A 135 -19.87 17.59 1.77
CA TRP A 135 -20.10 18.91 1.16
C TRP A 135 -20.10 20.07 2.17
N ASP A 136 -20.00 19.79 3.47
CA ASP A 136 -19.88 20.85 4.46
C ASP A 136 -18.48 21.47 4.42
N THR A 137 -18.24 22.40 3.49
CA THR A 137 -16.98 23.14 3.34
C THR A 137 -17.03 24.51 4.03
N ARG A 138 -17.95 24.72 4.98
CA ARG A 138 -18.09 26.01 5.68
C ARG A 138 -16.81 26.33 6.46
N GLY A 139 -16.36 27.58 6.38
CA GLY A 139 -15.14 28.03 7.07
C GLY A 139 -13.82 27.57 6.45
N LEU A 140 -13.85 26.84 5.32
CA LEU A 140 -12.64 26.47 4.59
C LEU A 140 -12.21 27.56 3.61
N ASN A 141 -10.94 27.94 3.70
CA ASN A 141 -10.31 28.88 2.79
C ASN A 141 -9.73 28.12 1.60
N TRP A 142 -10.10 28.51 0.38
CA TRP A 142 -9.67 27.84 -0.85
C TRP A 142 -8.48 28.58 -1.50
N PRO A 143 -7.58 27.87 -2.20
CA PRO A 143 -6.61 28.52 -3.06
C PRO A 143 -7.30 29.37 -4.14
N THR A 144 -6.77 30.56 -4.41
CA THR A 144 -7.36 31.53 -5.37
C THR A 144 -7.52 30.97 -6.78
N SER A 145 -6.65 30.05 -7.21
CA SER A 145 -6.74 29.35 -8.50
C SER A 145 -7.99 28.47 -8.62
N ILE A 146 -8.45 27.89 -7.51
CA ILE A 146 -9.61 26.99 -7.45
C ILE A 146 -10.88 27.78 -7.15
N GLU A 147 -10.77 28.87 -6.39
CA GLU A 147 -11.89 29.75 -6.08
C GLU A 147 -12.55 30.34 -7.35
N GLN A 148 -11.76 30.59 -8.41
CA GLN A 148 -12.26 31.01 -9.73
C GLN A 148 -13.07 29.93 -10.45
N HIS A 149 -12.85 28.65 -10.13
CA HIS A 149 -13.51 27.48 -10.74
C HIS A 149 -14.57 26.84 -9.82
N ARG A 150 -14.92 27.51 -8.70
CA ARG A 150 -15.82 27.01 -7.64
C ARG A 150 -17.28 26.84 -8.07
N GLN A 151 -17.62 27.05 -9.34
CA GLN A 151 -18.92 26.66 -9.89
C GLN A 151 -19.15 25.14 -9.89
N LYS A 152 -18.11 24.32 -9.65
CA LYS A 152 -18.22 22.86 -9.46
C LYS A 152 -18.51 22.52 -7.98
N ASP A 153 -19.32 21.49 -7.75
CA ASP A 153 -19.66 20.92 -6.43
C ASP A 153 -18.43 20.30 -5.73
N LEU A 154 -17.53 21.13 -5.20
CA LEU A 154 -16.31 20.71 -4.52
C LEU A 154 -16.58 20.31 -3.06
N ASP A 155 -15.91 19.24 -2.60
CA ASP A 155 -16.08 18.70 -1.25
C ASP A 155 -14.83 18.83 -0.35
N LEU A 156 -14.91 18.33 0.88
CA LEU A 156 -13.81 18.31 1.84
C LEU A 156 -12.53 17.63 1.32
N LEU A 157 -12.65 16.61 0.47
CA LEU A 157 -11.52 15.85 -0.05
C LEU A 157 -10.88 16.56 -1.24
N ASP A 158 -11.68 17.26 -2.06
CA ASP A 158 -11.16 18.17 -3.07
C ASP A 158 -10.35 19.31 -2.41
N TRP A 159 -10.82 19.82 -1.26
CA TRP A 159 -10.06 20.80 -0.47
C TRP A 159 -8.73 20.23 0.05
N LEU A 160 -8.75 19.02 0.63
CA LEU A 160 -7.52 18.35 1.08
C LEU A 160 -6.55 18.09 -0.08
N GLY A 161 -7.07 17.65 -1.22
CA GLY A 161 -6.33 17.44 -2.45
C GLY A 161 -5.61 18.69 -2.92
N ALA A 162 -6.33 19.81 -2.95
CA ALA A 162 -5.81 21.11 -3.33
C ALA A 162 -4.77 21.66 -2.35
N MET A 163 -5.03 21.55 -1.05
CA MET A 163 -4.14 22.13 -0.05
C MET A 163 -2.83 21.35 0.09
N PHE A 164 -2.87 20.02 0.03
CA PHE A 164 -1.70 19.16 0.24
C PHE A 164 -1.08 18.63 -1.06
N GLY A 165 -1.67 18.89 -2.23
CA GLY A 165 -1.13 18.45 -3.51
C GLY A 165 -1.18 16.94 -3.71
N PHE A 166 -2.31 16.31 -3.38
CA PHE A 166 -2.56 14.88 -3.67
C PHE A 166 -2.95 14.67 -5.14
N GLN A 167 -2.77 13.44 -5.63
CA GLN A 167 -3.18 13.07 -6.98
C GLN A 167 -4.70 13.07 -7.13
N ARG A 168 -5.20 13.62 -8.25
CA ARG A 168 -6.65 13.73 -8.53
C ARG A 168 -7.38 12.39 -8.46
N ASP A 169 -6.78 11.34 -9.01
CA ASP A 169 -7.39 10.00 -9.00
C ASP A 169 -7.35 9.36 -7.62
N ASN A 170 -6.31 9.63 -6.81
CA ASN A 170 -6.27 9.20 -5.42
C ASN A 170 -7.40 9.84 -4.62
N VAL A 171 -7.63 11.15 -4.79
CA VAL A 171 -8.73 11.88 -4.14
C VAL A 171 -10.09 11.26 -4.50
N ARG A 172 -10.33 11.01 -5.79
CA ARG A 172 -11.56 10.38 -6.29
C ARG A 172 -11.78 8.97 -5.71
N ASN A 173 -10.73 8.16 -5.64
CA ASN A 173 -10.80 6.79 -5.12
C ASN A 173 -11.04 6.78 -3.60
N GLN A 174 -10.30 7.60 -2.84
CA GLN A 174 -10.46 7.65 -1.39
C GLN A 174 -11.77 8.29 -0.96
N ARG A 175 -12.34 9.19 -1.78
CA ARG A 175 -13.67 9.73 -1.57
C ARG A 175 -14.75 8.67 -1.60
N GLU A 176 -14.78 7.86 -2.65
CA GLU A 176 -15.72 6.75 -2.75
C GLU A 176 -15.55 5.77 -1.58
N HIS A 177 -14.30 5.41 -1.27
CA HIS A 177 -13.99 4.53 -0.16
C HIS A 177 -14.49 5.09 1.18
N LEU A 178 -14.28 6.38 1.45
CA LEU A 178 -14.74 7.03 2.67
C LEU A 178 -16.27 7.06 2.76
N ILE A 179 -16.95 7.38 1.65
CA ILE A 179 -18.42 7.39 1.58
C ILE A 179 -18.97 6.02 1.97
N LEU A 180 -18.47 4.95 1.33
CA LEU A 180 -18.91 3.58 1.60
C LEU A 180 -18.56 3.14 3.02
N LEU A 181 -17.38 3.51 3.53
CA LEU A 181 -16.93 3.17 4.87
C LEU A 181 -17.85 3.77 5.95
N LEU A 182 -18.20 5.05 5.80
CA LEU A 182 -19.08 5.76 6.74
C LEU A 182 -20.53 5.32 6.59
N ALA A 183 -21.04 5.16 5.37
CA ALA A 183 -22.40 4.69 5.13
C ALA A 183 -22.64 3.30 5.74
N ASN A 184 -21.67 2.38 5.58
CA ASN A 184 -21.69 1.06 6.21
C ASN A 184 -21.65 1.13 7.74
N SER A 185 -20.90 2.08 8.31
CA SER A 185 -20.86 2.28 9.76
C SER A 185 -22.16 2.90 10.28
N HIS A 186 -22.76 3.81 9.50
CA HIS A 186 -23.98 4.54 9.83
C HIS A 186 -25.20 3.61 9.90
N ILE A 187 -25.38 2.75 8.90
CA ILE A 187 -26.51 1.82 8.83
C ILE A 187 -26.47 0.73 9.93
N ARG A 188 -25.28 0.42 10.47
CA ARG A 188 -25.08 -0.58 11.53
C ARG A 188 -25.27 -0.02 12.94
N LEU A 189 -25.59 1.25 13.10
CA LEU A 189 -25.81 1.84 14.41
C LEU A 189 -27.09 1.32 15.08
N HIS A 190 -26.98 1.05 16.38
CA HIS A 190 -28.11 0.68 17.24
C HIS A 190 -28.11 1.57 18.50
N PRO A 191 -29.21 2.30 18.80
CA PRO A 191 -30.41 2.46 17.97
C PRO A 191 -30.10 3.17 16.64
N LYS A 192 -30.99 2.99 15.65
CA LYS A 192 -30.84 3.59 14.33
C LYS A 192 -30.79 5.13 14.43
N PRO A 193 -30.05 5.80 13.53
CA PRO A 193 -30.03 7.26 13.47
C PRO A 193 -31.40 7.84 13.12
N GLU A 194 -31.81 8.90 13.81
CA GLU A 194 -32.98 9.70 13.48
C GLU A 194 -32.57 11.19 13.38
N PRO A 195 -32.63 11.82 12.20
CA PRO A 195 -33.03 11.29 10.89
C PRO A 195 -31.90 10.50 10.18
N LEU A 196 -32.26 9.51 9.36
CA LEU A 196 -31.31 8.73 8.53
C LEU A 196 -30.63 9.56 7.43
N SER A 197 -31.21 10.69 7.07
CA SER A 197 -30.67 11.63 6.07
C SER A 197 -29.49 12.47 6.56
N LYS A 198 -29.13 12.39 7.85
CA LYS A 198 -27.99 13.10 8.44
C LYS A 198 -26.99 12.12 9.02
N LEU A 199 -25.71 12.34 8.73
CA LEU A 199 -24.64 11.50 9.26
C LEU A 199 -24.55 11.61 10.78
N ASP A 200 -24.79 10.48 11.46
CA ASP A 200 -24.68 10.36 12.92
C ASP A 200 -23.22 10.39 13.39
N ASP A 201 -22.94 11.22 14.40
CA ASP A 201 -21.61 11.38 14.99
C ASP A 201 -21.03 10.06 15.54
N ARG A 202 -21.88 9.13 16.00
CA ARG A 202 -21.45 7.82 16.51
C ARG A 202 -20.71 7.00 15.45
N ALA A 203 -21.13 7.09 14.18
CA ALA A 203 -20.47 6.39 13.08
C ALA A 203 -19.09 6.98 12.81
N VAL A 204 -18.99 8.31 12.81
CA VAL A 204 -17.73 9.04 12.62
C VAL A 204 -16.76 8.76 13.77
N ASP A 205 -17.25 8.74 15.02
CA ASP A 205 -16.45 8.46 16.20
C ASP A 205 -15.93 7.02 16.25
N ALA A 206 -16.75 6.06 15.84
CA ALA A 206 -16.31 4.68 15.69
C ALA A 206 -15.14 4.58 14.69
N LYS A 207 -15.26 5.22 13.52
CA LYS A 207 -14.18 5.20 12.52
C LYS A 207 -12.94 6.00 12.95
N MET A 208 -13.10 7.14 13.62
CA MET A 208 -11.98 7.87 14.23
C MET A 208 -11.23 6.99 15.23
N LYS A 209 -11.95 6.25 16.07
CA LYS A 209 -11.34 5.35 17.06
C LYS A 209 -10.56 4.22 16.38
N ASP A 210 -11.14 3.60 15.36
CA ASP A 210 -10.52 2.47 14.65
C ASP A 210 -9.26 2.90 13.89
N ILE A 211 -9.37 3.95 13.07
CA ILE A 211 -8.27 4.42 12.20
C ILE A 211 -7.10 4.97 13.02
N PHE A 212 -7.38 5.78 14.03
CA PHE A 212 -6.33 6.47 14.80
C PHE A 212 -5.85 5.70 16.03
N LYS A 213 -6.28 4.46 16.24
CA LYS A 213 -5.81 3.62 17.37
C LYS A 213 -4.30 3.48 17.36
N ASN A 214 -3.72 3.08 16.23
CA ASN A 214 -2.27 2.87 16.09
C ASN A 214 -1.50 4.18 16.23
N TYR A 215 -1.98 5.25 15.58
CA TYR A 215 -1.37 6.58 15.69
C TYR A 215 -1.35 7.09 17.14
N LYS A 216 -2.46 6.97 17.88
CA LYS A 216 -2.52 7.37 19.30
C LYS A 216 -1.57 6.55 20.17
N ASN A 217 -1.47 5.24 19.92
CA ASN A 217 -0.53 4.37 20.61
C ASN A 217 0.92 4.75 20.31
N TRP A 218 1.26 5.02 19.05
CA TRP A 218 2.59 5.48 18.64
C TRP A 218 2.97 6.82 19.28
N CYS A 219 2.07 7.81 19.27
CA CYS A 219 2.30 9.07 19.98
C CYS A 219 2.51 8.86 21.49
N LYS A 220 1.71 8.00 22.13
CA LYS A 220 1.87 7.66 23.55
C LYS A 220 3.21 6.98 23.82
N PHE A 221 3.62 6.04 22.97
CA PHE A 221 4.89 5.34 23.05
C PHE A 221 6.08 6.30 22.98
N LEU A 222 6.03 7.29 22.07
CA LEU A 222 7.06 8.33 21.95
C LEU A 222 6.96 9.46 22.98
N GLY A 223 6.00 9.43 23.90
CA GLY A 223 5.77 10.50 24.87
C GLY A 223 5.33 11.85 24.25
N ARG A 224 4.71 11.82 23.06
CA ARG A 224 4.24 13.02 22.34
C ARG A 224 2.72 13.16 22.39
N LYS A 225 2.24 14.41 22.43
CA LYS A 225 0.80 14.70 22.27
C LYS A 225 0.41 14.50 20.81
N HIS A 226 -0.73 13.86 20.56
CA HIS A 226 -1.24 13.67 19.20
C HIS A 226 -1.75 14.98 18.58
N SER A 227 -1.66 15.10 17.25
CA SER A 227 -2.04 16.28 16.47
C SER A 227 -3.54 16.38 16.17
N LEU A 228 -4.35 15.41 16.62
CA LEU A 228 -5.81 15.43 16.49
C LEU A 228 -6.42 16.47 17.44
N ARG A 229 -6.61 17.70 16.96
CA ARG A 229 -7.19 18.82 17.73
C ARG A 229 -8.60 19.11 17.23
N LEU A 230 -9.58 18.94 18.11
CA LEU A 230 -10.99 19.20 17.81
C LEU A 230 -11.38 20.61 18.31
N PRO A 231 -12.27 21.33 17.58
CA PRO A 231 -12.77 22.64 18.01
C PRO A 231 -13.76 22.48 19.17
N GLN A 232 -14.07 23.60 19.85
CA GLN A 232 -15.08 23.62 20.92
C GLN A 232 -16.52 23.63 20.38
N ALA A 233 -16.73 24.16 19.17
CA ALA A 233 -18.05 24.26 18.56
C ALA A 233 -18.50 22.91 17.97
N GLN A 234 -19.64 22.38 18.45
CA GLN A 234 -20.14 21.06 18.06
C GLN A 234 -20.34 20.88 16.55
N GLN A 235 -20.71 21.95 15.84
CA GLN A 235 -20.96 21.90 14.39
C GLN A 235 -19.67 21.66 13.57
N GLU A 236 -18.52 22.14 14.04
CA GLU A 236 -17.23 21.98 13.35
C GLU A 236 -16.51 20.67 13.72
N ILE A 237 -16.93 20.02 14.82
CA ILE A 237 -16.29 18.78 15.30
C ILE A 237 -16.45 17.68 14.26
N GLN A 238 -17.64 17.50 13.68
CA GLN A 238 -17.88 16.46 12.69
C GLN A 238 -17.05 16.71 11.42
N GLN A 239 -17.07 17.93 10.89
CA GLN A 239 -16.25 18.35 9.75
C GLN A 239 -14.76 18.09 10.02
N ARG A 240 -14.25 18.43 11.21
CA ARG A 240 -12.84 18.22 11.56
C ARG A 240 -12.46 16.75 11.65
N LYS A 241 -13.34 15.89 12.18
CA LYS A 241 -13.13 14.43 12.19
C LYS A 241 -13.06 13.89 10.77
N LEU A 242 -13.97 14.32 9.88
CA LEU A 242 -13.97 13.91 8.47
C LEU A 242 -12.70 14.36 7.75
N LEU A 243 -12.22 15.58 8.00
CA LEU A 243 -10.95 16.07 7.46
C LEU A 243 -9.75 15.22 7.91
N TYR A 244 -9.68 14.84 9.19
CA TYR A 244 -8.61 13.96 9.67
C TYR A 244 -8.68 12.56 9.06
N ILE A 245 -9.87 11.96 8.98
CA ILE A 245 -10.05 10.65 8.33
C ILE A 245 -9.66 10.73 6.85
N GLY A 246 -10.17 11.74 6.14
CA GLY A 246 -9.86 11.98 4.73
C GLY A 246 -8.36 12.16 4.51
N LEU A 247 -7.70 12.99 5.32
CA LEU A 247 -6.25 13.20 5.25
C LEU A 247 -5.47 11.89 5.42
N TYR A 248 -5.84 11.08 6.41
CA TYR A 248 -5.19 9.78 6.63
C TYR A 248 -5.39 8.84 5.44
N LEU A 249 -6.60 8.76 4.90
CA LEU A 249 -6.90 7.91 3.73
C LEU A 249 -6.17 8.38 2.47
N LEU A 250 -6.02 9.69 2.26
CA LEU A 250 -5.26 10.26 1.14
C LEU A 250 -3.76 9.93 1.25
N ILE A 251 -3.18 10.09 2.44
CA ILE A 251 -1.81 9.66 2.74
C ILE A 251 -1.65 8.17 2.47
N TRP A 252 -2.59 7.35 2.98
CA TRP A 252 -2.59 5.91 2.77
C TRP A 252 -2.70 5.54 1.28
N GLY A 253 -3.50 6.27 0.52
CA GLY A 253 -3.72 6.08 -0.91
C GLY A 253 -2.45 6.26 -1.74
N GLU A 254 -1.60 7.23 -1.39
CA GLU A 254 -0.35 7.53 -2.10
C GLU A 254 0.89 6.86 -1.49
N ALA A 255 0.82 6.30 -0.28
CA ALA A 255 1.96 5.70 0.42
C ALA A 255 2.66 4.52 -0.31
N ALA A 256 1.99 3.85 -1.25
CA ALA A 256 2.53 2.69 -1.97
C ALA A 256 3.17 1.64 -1.04
N ASN A 257 4.48 1.37 -1.19
CA ASN A 257 5.22 0.40 -0.37
C ASN A 257 5.50 0.87 1.07
N ILE A 258 5.35 2.17 1.35
CA ILE A 258 5.56 2.72 2.70
C ILE A 258 4.46 2.23 3.66
N ARG A 259 3.35 1.66 3.15
CA ARG A 259 2.33 0.99 3.96
C ARG A 259 2.86 -0.14 4.85
N PHE A 260 4.00 -0.72 4.49
CA PHE A 260 4.68 -1.72 5.32
C PHE A 260 5.50 -1.11 6.48
N MET A 261 5.49 0.21 6.63
CA MET A 261 6.17 0.96 7.68
C MET A 261 5.14 1.82 8.46
N PRO A 262 4.33 1.21 9.34
CA PRO A 262 3.20 1.91 9.97
C PRO A 262 3.61 3.09 10.86
N GLU A 263 4.76 3.05 11.52
CA GLU A 263 5.28 4.15 12.34
C GLU A 263 5.78 5.30 11.46
N CYS A 264 6.35 5.00 10.28
CA CYS A 264 6.63 6.02 9.26
C CYS A 264 5.36 6.72 8.78
N LEU A 265 4.27 5.97 8.55
CA LEU A 265 2.97 6.57 8.23
C LEU A 265 2.43 7.43 9.38
N CYS A 266 2.60 6.99 10.62
CA CYS A 266 2.23 7.78 11.80
C CYS A 266 3.01 9.10 11.86
N TYR A 267 4.30 9.09 11.51
CA TYR A 267 5.13 10.29 11.42
C TYR A 267 4.65 11.26 10.34
N ILE A 268 4.37 10.77 9.13
CA ILE A 268 3.83 11.60 8.03
C ILE A 268 2.49 12.22 8.46
N PHE A 269 1.58 11.40 8.98
CA PHE A 269 0.28 11.88 9.44
C PHE A 269 0.41 12.87 10.61
N HIS A 270 1.33 12.66 11.55
CA HIS A 270 1.53 13.54 12.70
C HIS A 270 1.81 14.98 12.26
N ASN A 271 2.71 15.15 11.29
CA ASN A 271 3.11 16.46 10.78
C ASN A 271 2.02 17.07 9.90
N MET A 272 1.41 16.30 8.99
CA MET A 272 0.33 16.82 8.13
C MET A 272 -0.92 17.19 8.92
N ALA A 273 -1.26 16.45 9.98
CA ALA A 273 -2.36 16.79 10.86
C ALA A 273 -2.09 18.07 11.68
N TYR A 274 -0.83 18.35 12.00
CA TYR A 274 -0.41 19.59 12.62
C TYR A 274 -0.53 20.78 11.64
N GLU A 275 -0.08 20.60 10.39
CA GLU A 275 -0.27 21.59 9.32
C GLU A 275 -1.74 21.86 9.04
N LEU A 276 -2.56 20.81 8.92
CA LEU A 276 -4.01 20.92 8.75
C LEU A 276 -4.63 21.79 9.85
N HIS A 277 -4.23 21.60 11.11
CA HIS A 277 -4.71 22.44 12.20
C HIS A 277 -4.28 23.91 12.03
N GLY A 278 -3.05 24.17 11.59
CA GLY A 278 -2.57 25.52 11.28
C GLY A 278 -3.37 26.19 10.16
N LEU A 279 -3.61 25.48 9.06
CA LEU A 279 -4.43 25.95 7.93
C LEU A 279 -5.86 26.32 8.37
N LEU A 280 -6.44 25.51 9.25
CA LEU A 280 -7.79 25.74 9.76
C LEU A 280 -7.87 26.85 10.84
N ALA A 281 -6.76 27.27 11.43
CA ALA A 281 -6.73 28.28 12.50
C ALA A 281 -6.49 29.71 11.99
N GLY A 282 -6.09 29.88 10.73
CA GLY A 282 -5.91 31.19 10.10
C GLY A 282 -4.93 31.09 8.93
N ASN A 283 -5.38 31.48 7.74
CA ASN A 283 -4.65 31.25 6.48
C ASN A 283 -3.54 32.26 6.19
N VAL A 284 -3.32 33.28 7.02
CA VAL A 284 -2.37 34.35 6.72
C VAL A 284 -1.17 34.21 7.63
N SER A 285 -0.01 33.96 7.03
CA SER A 285 1.25 34.15 7.74
C SER A 285 1.35 35.61 8.18
N ILE A 286 1.38 35.86 9.50
CA ILE A 286 1.55 37.19 10.10
C ILE A 286 2.83 37.87 9.55
N VAL A 287 3.79 37.07 9.08
CA VAL A 287 5.11 37.51 8.60
C VAL A 287 5.14 37.76 7.09
N THR A 288 4.41 36.98 6.28
CA THR A 288 4.52 37.04 4.80
C THR A 288 3.26 37.51 4.09
N GLY A 289 2.10 37.59 4.75
CA GLY A 289 0.85 38.05 4.13
C GLY A 289 0.24 37.10 3.08
N GLU A 290 0.90 35.98 2.78
CA GLU A 290 0.45 34.96 1.83
C GLU A 290 -0.33 33.83 2.50
N ASN A 291 -1.13 33.12 1.70
CA ASN A 291 -1.82 31.90 2.12
C ASN A 291 -0.81 30.85 2.61
N ILE A 292 -1.02 30.31 3.81
CA ILE A 292 -0.19 29.22 4.35
C ILE A 292 -0.30 28.02 3.40
N LYS A 293 0.85 27.60 2.86
CA LYS A 293 1.00 26.36 2.09
C LYS A 293 1.62 25.29 2.99
N PRO A 294 1.41 23.98 2.70
CA PRO A 294 2.17 22.92 3.36
C PRO A 294 3.67 23.18 3.20
N SER A 295 4.45 22.74 4.18
CA SER A 295 5.87 23.09 4.25
C SER A 295 6.66 22.60 3.03
N TYR A 296 6.20 21.55 2.35
CA TYR A 296 6.81 21.00 1.14
C TYR A 296 6.34 21.69 -0.16
N GLY A 297 5.45 22.69 -0.10
CA GLY A 297 4.93 23.42 -1.26
C GLY A 297 3.88 22.60 -2.00
N GLY A 298 2.62 22.80 -1.63
CA GLY A 298 1.41 22.12 -2.12
C GLY A 298 1.05 22.38 -3.59
N ASP A 299 2.03 22.21 -4.48
CA ASP A 299 1.83 22.16 -5.92
C ASP A 299 1.13 20.85 -6.32
N ASP A 300 0.61 20.75 -7.54
CA ASP A 300 -0.03 19.52 -8.04
C ASP A 300 0.91 18.31 -7.92
N GLU A 301 0.44 17.24 -7.26
CA GLU A 301 1.18 16.01 -6.94
C GLU A 301 2.46 16.22 -6.10
N ALA A 302 2.56 17.34 -5.37
CA ALA A 302 3.71 17.62 -4.51
C ALA A 302 3.87 16.60 -3.39
N PHE A 303 2.78 16.06 -2.82
CA PHE A 303 2.87 15.05 -1.77
C PHE A 303 3.61 13.80 -2.25
N LEU A 304 3.21 13.24 -3.39
CA LEU A 304 3.89 12.09 -4.00
C LEU A 304 5.36 12.39 -4.30
N ARG A 305 5.65 13.53 -4.92
CA ARG A 305 7.02 13.87 -5.38
C ARG A 305 7.97 14.24 -4.26
N LYS A 306 7.50 14.96 -3.24
CA LYS A 306 8.36 15.57 -2.21
C LYS A 306 8.30 14.85 -0.87
N VAL A 307 7.24 14.07 -0.58
CA VAL A 307 7.13 13.28 0.66
C VAL A 307 7.33 11.79 0.39
N ILE A 308 6.53 11.19 -0.49
CA ILE A 308 6.56 9.73 -0.70
C ILE A 308 7.81 9.30 -1.49
N THR A 309 8.15 10.00 -2.56
CA THR A 309 9.25 9.60 -3.47
C THR A 309 10.61 9.53 -2.77
N PRO A 310 11.03 10.48 -1.91
CA PRO A 310 12.30 10.36 -1.18
C PRO A 310 12.36 9.13 -0.28
N LEU A 311 11.29 8.83 0.46
CA LEU A 311 11.20 7.64 1.32
C LEU A 311 11.23 6.35 0.49
N TYR A 312 10.50 6.33 -0.62
CA TYR A 312 10.50 5.20 -1.55
C TYR A 312 11.89 4.94 -2.13
N ARG A 313 12.65 5.98 -2.50
CA ARG A 313 14.02 5.84 -3.01
C ARG A 313 14.96 5.21 -1.99
N VAL A 314 14.78 5.49 -0.70
CA VAL A 314 15.53 4.84 0.39
C VAL A 314 15.23 3.35 0.40
N ILE A 315 13.95 2.97 0.42
CA ILE A 315 13.49 1.58 0.37
C ILE A 315 14.04 0.87 -0.89
N GLU A 316 13.93 1.50 -2.06
CA GLU A 316 14.38 0.93 -3.33
C GLU A 316 15.88 0.66 -3.31
N LYS A 317 16.68 1.60 -2.76
CA LYS A 317 18.13 1.43 -2.66
C LYS A 317 18.49 0.30 -1.69
N GLU A 318 17.85 0.21 -0.53
CA GLU A 318 18.07 -0.88 0.42
C GLU A 318 17.64 -2.24 -0.16
N ALA A 319 16.49 -2.30 -0.84
CA ALA A 319 16.02 -3.51 -1.49
C ALA A 319 17.00 -3.99 -2.58
N LYS A 320 17.61 -3.08 -3.36
CA LYS A 320 18.64 -3.43 -4.35
C LYS A 320 19.89 -4.05 -3.72
N LYS A 321 20.24 -3.69 -2.47
CA LYS A 321 21.36 -4.32 -1.74
C LYS A 321 21.12 -5.80 -1.44
N SER A 322 19.86 -6.26 -1.43
CA SER A 322 19.49 -7.66 -1.24
C SER A 322 20.01 -8.61 -2.34
N ARG A 323 20.34 -8.07 -3.54
CA ARG A 323 20.75 -8.86 -4.72
C ARG A 323 19.77 -10.02 -5.00
N ASN A 324 18.48 -9.72 -5.03
CA ASN A 324 17.39 -10.70 -5.20
C ASN A 324 17.44 -11.87 -4.19
N GLY A 325 17.79 -11.58 -2.93
CA GLY A 325 17.86 -12.58 -1.86
C GLY A 325 19.17 -13.36 -1.79
N MET A 326 20.16 -13.05 -2.64
CA MET A 326 21.49 -13.68 -2.57
C MET A 326 22.40 -13.04 -1.52
N ALA A 327 22.12 -11.80 -1.09
CA ALA A 327 22.92 -11.13 -0.08
C ALA A 327 22.54 -11.60 1.34
N PRO A 328 23.52 -11.74 2.26
CA PRO A 328 23.25 -12.03 3.66
C PRO A 328 22.26 -11.01 4.25
N HIS A 329 21.33 -11.46 5.08
CA HIS A 329 20.31 -10.56 5.65
C HIS A 329 20.89 -9.44 6.53
N SER A 330 22.14 -9.57 6.98
CA SER A 330 22.89 -8.56 7.71
C SER A 330 23.39 -7.40 6.85
N SER A 331 23.43 -7.55 5.53
CA SER A 331 24.03 -6.56 4.62
C SER A 331 23.04 -5.57 4.01
N TRP A 332 21.75 -5.69 4.32
CA TRP A 332 20.69 -4.82 3.80
C TRP A 332 19.54 -4.68 4.81
N CYS A 333 18.80 -3.57 4.74
CA CYS A 333 17.66 -3.30 5.61
C CYS A 333 16.33 -3.62 4.91
N ASN A 334 15.43 -4.30 5.62
CA ASN A 334 14.05 -4.53 5.18
C ASN A 334 13.13 -3.37 5.64
N TYR A 335 11.83 -3.49 5.38
CA TYR A 335 10.84 -2.49 5.82
C TYR A 335 10.82 -2.30 7.34
N ASP A 336 10.94 -3.39 8.11
CA ASP A 336 10.91 -3.37 9.57
C ASP A 336 12.14 -2.67 10.15
N ASP A 337 13.33 -2.98 9.61
CA ASP A 337 14.60 -2.33 9.96
C ASP A 337 14.54 -0.81 9.69
N LEU A 338 13.93 -0.39 8.58
CA LEU A 338 13.74 1.03 8.25
C LEU A 338 12.66 1.69 9.14
N ASN A 339 11.66 0.93 9.54
CA ASN A 339 10.56 1.38 10.36
C ASN A 339 10.97 1.57 11.82
N GLU A 340 11.98 0.82 12.30
CA GLU A 340 12.61 0.98 13.62
C GLU A 340 13.11 2.42 13.86
N TYR A 341 13.52 3.14 12.80
CA TYR A 341 13.90 4.55 12.90
C TYR A 341 12.79 5.42 13.52
N PHE A 342 11.52 5.08 13.27
CA PHE A 342 10.35 5.81 13.77
C PHE A 342 9.88 5.35 15.15
N TRP A 343 10.64 4.45 15.81
CA TRP A 343 10.37 4.01 17.19
C TRP A 343 11.08 4.89 18.22
N SER A 344 12.00 5.76 17.81
CA SER A 344 12.64 6.73 18.70
C SER A 344 12.03 8.13 18.54
N PRO A 345 11.94 8.93 19.61
CA PRO A 345 11.67 10.37 19.51
C PRO A 345 12.67 11.12 18.60
N ASP A 346 13.84 10.53 18.33
CA ASP A 346 14.83 11.08 17.41
C ASP A 346 14.34 11.14 15.97
N CYS A 347 13.29 10.40 15.59
CA CYS A 347 12.69 10.51 14.25
C CYS A 347 12.20 11.93 13.93
N PHE A 348 11.88 12.74 14.94
CA PHE A 348 11.52 14.16 14.75
C PHE A 348 12.70 15.04 14.32
N SER A 349 13.95 14.58 14.47
CA SER A 349 15.13 15.26 13.93
C SER A 349 15.18 15.24 12.40
N LEU A 350 14.44 14.33 11.75
CA LEU A 350 14.28 14.26 10.30
C LEU A 350 13.68 15.56 9.72
N GLY A 351 12.88 16.27 10.54
CA GLY A 351 12.24 17.52 10.18
C GLY A 351 11.02 17.37 9.28
N TRP A 352 10.23 18.44 9.19
CA TRP A 352 9.11 18.56 8.26
C TRP A 352 9.20 19.93 7.55
N PRO A 353 9.48 19.97 6.23
CA PRO A 353 9.71 18.86 5.32
C PRO A 353 10.96 18.06 5.69
N MET A 354 10.97 16.79 5.31
CA MET A 354 12.08 15.89 5.60
C MET A 354 13.37 16.43 4.99
N ARG A 355 14.42 16.54 5.80
CA ARG A 355 15.72 17.06 5.35
C ARG A 355 16.53 15.97 4.67
N ASP A 356 17.04 16.25 3.47
CA ASP A 356 17.88 15.32 2.70
C ASP A 356 19.22 14.98 3.39
N ASP A 357 19.63 15.77 4.40
CA ASP A 357 20.84 15.56 5.20
C ASP A 357 20.62 14.75 6.50
N GLY A 358 19.40 14.27 6.74
CA GLY A 358 19.07 13.43 7.90
C GLY A 358 19.78 12.07 7.85
N GLU A 359 20.00 11.46 9.02
CA GLU A 359 20.66 10.13 9.13
C GLU A 359 19.93 9.05 8.33
N PHE A 360 18.60 9.12 8.29
CA PHE A 360 17.73 8.24 7.51
C PHE A 360 18.08 8.25 6.01
N PHE A 361 18.39 9.42 5.43
CA PHE A 361 18.78 9.56 4.02
C PHE A 361 20.28 9.36 3.80
N LYS A 362 21.14 9.63 4.79
CA LYS A 362 22.61 9.44 4.68
C LYS A 362 23.05 7.99 4.53
N SER A 363 22.33 7.03 5.12
CA SER A 363 22.56 5.59 4.90
C SER A 363 22.49 5.19 3.40
N THR A 364 21.89 6.07 2.59
CA THR A 364 21.74 5.95 1.15
C THR A 364 22.57 6.91 0.30
N SER A 365 23.43 7.77 0.84
CA SER A 365 24.19 8.74 0.01
C SER A 365 25.63 8.34 -0.30
N ASP A 366 26.23 7.39 0.43
CA ASP A 366 27.57 6.90 0.10
C ASP A 366 27.50 5.95 -1.10
N MET A 367 27.89 6.42 -2.30
CA MET A 367 28.55 5.64 -3.39
C MET A 367 28.69 6.42 -4.73
N THR A 368 28.25 7.68 -4.87
CA THR A 368 28.32 8.38 -6.19
C THR A 368 29.24 9.58 -6.30
N GLN A 369 30.08 9.91 -5.32
CA GLN A 369 31.15 10.89 -5.54
C GLN A 369 32.49 10.41 -5.02
N GLY A 370 33.39 10.10 -5.95
CA GLY A 370 34.78 9.84 -5.66
C GLY A 370 35.43 11.05 -5.03
N ARG A 371 35.82 10.93 -3.75
CA ARG A 371 36.92 11.71 -3.18
C ARG A 371 37.62 10.85 -2.13
N LYS A 372 38.91 10.63 -2.38
CA LYS A 372 39.86 9.96 -1.48
C LYS A 372 39.90 10.73 -0.16
N GLY A 373 39.23 10.22 0.86
CA GLY A 373 39.28 10.71 2.22
C GLY A 373 39.12 9.52 3.17
N ALA A 374 39.92 9.50 4.24
CA ALA A 374 39.99 8.41 5.20
C ALA A 374 38.59 7.98 5.69
N PRO A 375 38.36 6.66 5.92
CA PRO A 375 37.05 6.15 6.28
C PRO A 375 36.72 6.60 7.70
N ARG A 376 36.06 7.75 7.81
CA ARG A 376 35.36 8.13 9.03
C ARG A 376 34.20 7.16 9.12
N LYS A 377 34.16 6.30 10.15
CA LYS A 377 33.07 5.35 10.41
C LYS A 377 31.75 6.13 10.41
N SER A 378 31.08 6.18 9.27
CA SER A 378 29.70 6.62 9.21
C SER A 378 28.94 5.64 10.08
N GLY A 379 28.21 6.18 11.05
CA GLY A 379 27.26 5.40 11.83
C GLY A 379 26.31 4.79 10.81
N LYS A 380 26.59 3.55 10.40
CA LYS A 380 25.61 2.73 9.74
C LYS A 380 24.38 2.82 10.64
N THR A 381 23.22 3.10 10.06
CA THR A 381 21.95 2.61 10.61
C THR A 381 22.02 1.08 10.56
N GLY A 382 22.95 0.49 11.30
CA GLY A 382 23.17 -0.92 11.39
C GLY A 382 22.03 -1.43 12.24
N LYS A 383 21.36 -2.50 11.75
CA LYS A 383 20.32 -3.24 12.48
C LYS A 383 20.64 -3.23 13.96
N SER A 384 19.91 -2.44 14.74
CA SER A 384 20.26 -2.21 16.14
C SER A 384 19.99 -3.46 16.96
N ASN A 385 19.07 -4.30 16.53
CA ASN A 385 18.59 -5.42 17.32
C ASN A 385 18.40 -6.66 16.45
N PHE A 386 19.22 -7.67 16.72
CA PHE A 386 19.14 -9.04 16.21
C PHE A 386 19.39 -9.23 14.70
N VAL A 387 20.57 -9.75 14.37
CA VAL A 387 20.85 -10.30 13.04
C VAL A 387 20.58 -11.81 13.09
N GLU A 388 19.47 -12.25 12.48
CA GLU A 388 19.21 -13.69 12.33
C GLU A 388 20.23 -14.30 11.36
N THR A 389 21.24 -14.97 11.89
CA THR A 389 22.17 -15.77 11.09
C THR A 389 21.48 -17.07 10.68
N ARG A 390 20.79 -17.07 9.54
CA ARG A 390 20.14 -18.27 9.00
C ARG A 390 21.18 -19.23 8.43
N THR A 391 21.39 -20.35 9.10
CA THR A 391 22.16 -21.50 8.57
C THR A 391 21.23 -22.55 7.95
N PHE A 392 21.76 -23.42 7.09
CA PHE A 392 21.02 -24.54 6.49
C PHE A 392 20.32 -25.42 7.55
N TRP A 393 20.92 -25.56 8.75
CA TRP A 393 20.37 -26.31 9.88
C TRP A 393 19.03 -25.75 10.41
N HIS A 394 18.68 -24.48 10.14
CA HIS A 394 17.37 -23.95 10.48
C HIS A 394 16.23 -24.63 9.72
N ILE A 395 16.48 -25.15 8.51
CA ILE A 395 15.47 -25.91 7.74
C ILE A 395 15.14 -27.21 8.47
N PHE A 396 16.16 -27.94 8.92
CA PHE A 396 15.98 -29.17 9.70
C PHE A 396 15.28 -28.91 11.03
N ARG A 397 15.61 -27.81 11.71
CA ARG A 397 14.98 -27.42 12.97
C ARG A 397 13.50 -27.02 12.79
N SER A 398 13.19 -26.22 11.76
CA SER A 398 11.83 -25.69 11.56
C SER A 398 10.86 -26.75 11.04
N PHE A 399 11.36 -27.80 10.40
CA PHE A 399 10.56 -28.90 9.85
C PHE A 399 10.86 -30.25 10.53
N ASP A 400 11.29 -30.23 11.79
CA ASP A 400 11.67 -31.41 12.58
C ASP A 400 10.60 -32.53 12.56
N ARG A 401 9.33 -32.15 12.72
CA ARG A 401 8.19 -33.08 12.71
C ARG A 401 7.98 -33.73 11.35
N LEU A 402 8.23 -32.98 10.28
CA LEU A 402 8.12 -33.46 8.90
C LEU A 402 9.19 -34.52 8.63
N TRP A 403 10.44 -34.23 8.97
CA TRP A 403 11.56 -35.17 8.79
C TRP A 403 11.37 -36.44 9.62
N THR A 404 10.96 -36.28 10.88
CA THR A 404 10.67 -37.42 11.76
C THR A 404 9.57 -38.29 11.20
N PHE A 405 8.47 -37.69 10.72
CA PHE A 405 7.38 -38.42 10.10
C PHE A 405 7.84 -39.20 8.86
N PHE A 406 8.62 -38.58 7.97
CA PHE A 406 9.08 -39.27 6.75
C PHE A 406 10.04 -40.42 7.04
N ILE A 407 10.97 -40.26 7.99
CA ILE A 407 11.93 -41.32 8.31
C ILE A 407 11.24 -42.50 8.97
N LEU A 408 10.35 -42.25 9.94
CA LEU A 408 9.59 -43.32 10.59
C LEU A 408 8.59 -43.98 9.63
N GLY A 409 7.90 -43.19 8.80
CA GLY A 409 7.01 -43.70 7.77
C GLY A 409 7.75 -44.56 6.73
N LEU A 410 8.94 -44.13 6.30
CA LEU A 410 9.78 -44.92 5.41
C LEU A 410 10.21 -46.24 6.05
N GLN A 411 10.59 -46.23 7.33
CA GLN A 411 10.93 -47.45 8.07
C GLN A 411 9.75 -48.42 8.13
N VAL A 412 8.54 -47.94 8.43
CA VAL A 412 7.31 -48.75 8.40
C VAL A 412 7.12 -49.39 7.03
N LEU A 413 7.19 -48.59 5.97
CA LEU A 413 6.99 -49.06 4.60
C LEU A 413 8.04 -50.08 4.18
N LEU A 414 9.30 -49.90 4.57
CA LEU A 414 10.38 -50.85 4.31
C LEU A 414 10.15 -52.17 5.03
N ILE A 415 9.75 -52.16 6.30
CA ILE A 415 9.44 -53.38 7.06
C ILE A 415 8.28 -54.14 6.38
N ILE A 416 7.19 -53.44 6.04
CA ILE A 416 6.02 -54.05 5.37
C ILE A 416 6.41 -54.63 4.00
N ALA A 417 7.21 -53.89 3.22
CA ALA A 417 7.64 -54.32 1.88
C ALA A 417 8.62 -55.49 1.92
N TRP A 418 9.53 -55.52 2.90
CA TRP A 418 10.55 -56.56 3.03
C TRP A 418 9.97 -57.90 3.48
N ASP A 419 9.02 -57.86 4.42
CA ASP A 419 8.36 -59.05 4.97
C ASP A 419 7.15 -59.50 4.13
N GLY A 420 6.76 -58.73 3.10
CA GLY A 420 5.66 -59.08 2.19
C GLY A 420 4.27 -59.13 2.84
N ILE A 421 4.07 -58.32 3.88
CA ILE A 421 2.91 -58.41 4.79
C ILE A 421 1.67 -57.71 4.18
N SER A 422 0.51 -58.35 4.27
CA SER A 422 -0.79 -57.72 3.95
C SER A 422 -1.24 -56.77 5.06
N LEU A 423 -1.93 -55.67 4.73
CA LEU A 423 -2.38 -54.67 5.72
C LEU A 423 -3.28 -55.25 6.83
N MET A 424 -3.86 -56.43 6.63
CA MET A 424 -4.74 -57.09 7.60
C MET A 424 -3.96 -57.88 8.68
N ASP A 425 -2.67 -58.16 8.45
CA ASP A 425 -1.83 -59.00 9.32
C ASP A 425 -0.86 -58.18 10.21
N ILE A 426 -1.04 -56.86 10.26
CA ILE A 426 -0.16 -55.92 11.00
C ILE A 426 -0.08 -56.23 12.51
N PHE A 427 -1.12 -56.86 13.08
CA PHE A 427 -1.19 -57.17 14.52
C PHE A 427 -0.57 -58.53 14.90
N GLN A 428 0.08 -59.23 13.96
CA GLN A 428 0.84 -60.43 14.29
C GLN A 428 2.06 -60.08 15.15
N THR A 429 2.39 -60.92 16.13
CA THR A 429 3.47 -60.70 17.11
C THR A 429 4.82 -60.45 16.46
N ASP A 430 5.14 -61.17 15.38
CA ASP A 430 6.42 -61.06 14.68
C ASP A 430 6.55 -59.71 13.94
N VAL A 431 5.45 -59.25 13.36
CA VAL A 431 5.37 -57.95 12.68
C VAL A 431 5.43 -56.80 13.68
N LEU A 432 4.72 -56.92 14.80
CA LEU A 432 4.76 -55.94 15.89
C LEU A 432 6.17 -55.82 16.50
N TYR A 433 6.90 -56.93 16.61
CA TYR A 433 8.30 -56.91 17.03
C TYR A 433 9.17 -56.12 16.04
N ASN A 434 9.07 -56.40 14.74
CA ASN A 434 9.81 -55.64 13.72
C ASN A 434 9.41 -54.16 13.70
N LEU A 435 8.12 -53.83 13.85
CA LEU A 435 7.61 -52.47 13.93
C LEU A 435 8.04 -51.74 15.21
N SER A 436 8.31 -52.46 16.31
CA SER A 436 8.80 -51.84 17.55
C SER A 436 10.16 -51.13 17.37
N SER A 437 10.93 -51.50 16.35
CA SER A 437 12.17 -50.81 15.95
C SER A 437 11.96 -49.32 15.62
N ILE A 438 10.73 -48.91 15.28
CA ILE A 438 10.36 -47.51 15.05
C ILE A 438 10.57 -46.68 16.32
N PHE A 439 10.33 -47.24 17.51
CA PHE A 439 10.55 -46.54 18.77
C PHE A 439 12.04 -46.27 19.02
N ILE A 440 12.92 -47.17 18.60
CA ILE A 440 14.37 -46.97 18.66
C ILE A 440 14.77 -45.82 17.73
N THR A 441 14.36 -45.88 16.46
CA THR A 441 14.66 -44.82 15.48
C THR A 441 14.09 -43.48 15.90
N ALA A 442 12.86 -43.43 16.42
CA ALA A 442 12.23 -42.21 16.92
C ALA A 442 13.02 -41.57 18.07
N SER A 443 13.58 -42.40 18.96
CA SER A 443 14.41 -41.94 20.07
C SER A 443 15.74 -41.36 19.59
N ILE A 444 16.40 -42.03 18.64
CA ILE A 444 17.64 -41.53 18.02
C ILE A 444 17.40 -40.20 17.31
N LEU A 445 16.29 -40.05 16.59
CA LEU A 445 15.93 -38.80 15.92
C LEU A 445 15.70 -37.65 16.90
N ARG A 446 15.06 -37.91 18.05
CA ARG A 446 14.89 -36.91 19.13
C ARG A 446 16.22 -36.51 19.75
N LEU A 447 17.13 -37.46 19.95
CA LEU A 447 18.48 -37.17 20.44
C LEU A 447 19.24 -36.28 19.45
N LEU A 448 19.24 -36.62 18.16
CA LEU A 448 19.86 -35.82 17.10
C LEU A 448 19.27 -34.41 17.02
N GLN A 449 17.94 -34.28 17.15
CA GLN A 449 17.27 -33.00 17.20
C GLN A 449 17.75 -32.14 18.39
N SER A 450 17.86 -32.74 19.57
CA SER A 450 18.34 -32.07 20.78
C SER A 450 19.79 -31.60 20.64
N MET A 451 20.64 -32.40 19.96
CA MET A 451 22.02 -32.03 19.63
C MET A 451 22.09 -30.83 18.67
N ILE A 452 21.31 -30.85 17.58
CA ILE A 452 21.25 -29.74 16.63
C ILE A 452 20.75 -28.46 17.32
N HIS A 453 19.73 -28.56 18.17
CA HIS A 453 19.20 -27.42 18.91
C HIS A 453 20.27 -26.80 19.82
N SER A 454 21.00 -27.64 20.54
CA SER A 454 22.07 -27.20 21.46
C SER A 454 23.24 -26.57 20.71
N LEU A 455 23.65 -27.14 19.58
CA LEU A 455 24.70 -26.60 18.72
C LEU A 455 24.29 -25.24 18.13
N MET A 456 23.08 -25.11 17.59
CA MET A 456 22.57 -23.85 17.04
C MET A 456 22.48 -22.76 18.11
N TRP A 457 22.06 -23.12 19.32
CA TRP A 457 21.98 -22.18 20.43
C TRP A 457 23.37 -21.68 20.87
N LEU A 458 24.37 -22.57 20.90
CA LEU A 458 25.77 -22.20 21.16
C LEU A 458 26.33 -21.23 20.11
N LEU A 459 25.93 -21.40 18.84
CA LEU A 459 26.32 -20.52 17.73
C LEU A 459 25.65 -19.14 17.76
N ILE A 460 24.48 -19.01 18.39
CA ILE A 460 23.68 -17.78 18.40
C ILE A 460 23.92 -16.93 19.66
N THR A 461 24.28 -17.53 20.79
CA THR A 461 24.36 -16.83 22.08
C THR A 461 25.65 -17.16 22.84
N HIS A 462 26.48 -16.13 23.09
CA HIS A 462 27.66 -16.21 23.97
C HIS A 462 27.33 -16.22 25.49
N SER A 463 26.09 -16.51 25.88
CA SER A 463 25.64 -16.41 27.28
C SER A 463 25.75 -17.74 28.02
N TYR A 464 26.52 -17.77 29.10
CA TYR A 464 26.83 -18.94 29.92
C TYR A 464 25.63 -19.50 30.72
N HIS A 465 24.59 -18.71 30.99
CA HIS A 465 23.54 -19.13 31.94
C HIS A 465 22.54 -20.13 31.36
N SER A 466 22.42 -20.18 30.03
CA SER A 466 21.46 -21.05 29.33
C SER A 466 22.07 -22.37 28.82
N SER A 467 23.40 -22.50 28.84
CA SER A 467 24.09 -23.75 28.50
C SER A 467 23.74 -24.90 29.47
N ILE A 468 23.43 -24.56 30.72
CA ILE A 468 23.02 -25.50 31.78
C ILE A 468 21.62 -26.07 31.52
N LEU A 469 20.69 -25.27 30.97
CA LEU A 469 19.35 -25.74 30.66
C LEU A 469 19.35 -26.70 29.45
N LEU A 470 20.20 -26.40 28.47
CA LEU A 470 20.39 -27.20 27.26
C LEU A 470 21.06 -28.54 27.55
N SER A 471 22.10 -28.55 28.39
CA SER A 471 22.78 -29.79 28.78
C SER A 471 21.84 -30.74 29.54
N ARG A 472 20.93 -30.23 30.38
CA ARG A 472 19.89 -31.02 31.03
C ARG A 472 18.91 -31.64 30.04
N SER A 473 18.51 -30.91 29.00
CA SER A 473 17.62 -31.41 27.95
C SER A 473 18.28 -32.54 27.15
N LEU A 474 19.56 -32.38 26.79
CA LEU A 474 20.35 -33.41 26.11
C LEU A 474 20.47 -34.68 26.94
N VAL A 475 20.82 -34.55 28.23
CA VAL A 475 20.96 -35.70 29.13
C VAL A 475 19.63 -36.43 29.29
N LYS A 476 18.51 -35.71 29.39
CA LYS A 476 17.18 -36.32 29.47
C LYS A 476 16.84 -37.14 28.23
N GLU A 477 17.03 -36.59 27.03
CA GLU A 477 16.74 -37.31 25.78
C GLU A 477 17.69 -38.49 25.57
N PHE A 478 18.95 -38.37 26.00
CA PHE A 478 19.91 -39.47 25.98
C PHE A 478 19.49 -40.63 26.89
N LEU A 479 19.10 -40.33 28.14
CA LEU A 479 18.60 -41.34 29.09
C LEU A 479 17.30 -41.99 28.61
N LEU A 480 16.39 -41.21 28.02
CA LEU A 480 15.15 -41.72 27.43
C LEU A 480 15.43 -42.65 26.24
N THR A 481 16.41 -42.32 25.41
CA THR A 481 16.84 -43.16 24.28
C THR A 481 17.40 -44.49 24.76
N ILE A 482 18.26 -44.47 25.79
CA ILE A 482 18.79 -45.70 26.41
C ILE A 482 17.66 -46.54 27.00
N LEU A 483 16.71 -45.92 27.72
CA LEU A 483 15.58 -46.62 28.30
C LEU A 483 14.71 -47.30 27.23
N ILE A 484 14.41 -46.60 26.12
CA ILE A 484 13.61 -47.16 25.02
C ILE A 484 14.35 -48.30 24.33
N ILE A 485 15.66 -48.19 24.11
CA ILE A 485 16.47 -49.29 23.55
C ILE A 485 16.45 -50.51 24.49
N LEU A 486 16.57 -50.30 25.79
CA LEU A 486 16.50 -51.38 26.78
C LEU A 486 15.11 -52.02 26.82
N LEU A 487 14.03 -51.23 26.79
CA LEU A 487 12.65 -51.72 26.81
C LEU A 487 12.33 -52.53 25.55
N VAL A 488 12.73 -52.06 24.37
CA VAL A 488 12.51 -52.78 23.10
C VAL A 488 13.36 -54.05 22.99
N LYS A 489 14.48 -54.12 23.71
CA LYS A 489 15.35 -55.32 23.73
C LYS A 489 14.92 -56.35 24.77
N VAL A 490 14.11 -55.95 25.75
CA VAL A 490 13.59 -56.80 26.85
C VAL A 490 12.16 -57.28 26.57
N ALA A 491 11.38 -56.53 25.79
CA ALA A 491 10.10 -56.93 25.22
C ALA A 491 10.29 -57.83 23.99
#